data_AF-X1BEJ4-F1
#
_entry.id   AF-X1BEJ4-F1
#
_cell.length_a   1.000
_cell.length_b   1.000
_cell.length_c   1.000
_cell.angle_alpha   90.00
_cell.angle_beta   90.00
_cell.angle_gamma   90.00
#
_symmetry.space_group_name_H-M   'P 1'
#
loop_
_entity.id
_entity.type
_entity.pdbx_description
1 polymer ?
#
loop_
_entity_poly.entity_id
_entity_poly.type
_entity_poly.pdbx_seq_one_letter_code
_entity_poly.pdbx_strand_id
1 'polypeptide(L)'
;DTDHDALVLATPGLSPGISFVKSEFRQITVLNYTHTSAHDGLAAYVAKFGVIPAAGTKIFMKLVMINITTGQAGLPISTSCIVAT
;
A
#
# COMPACT_ATOMS: atom_id res chain seq x y z
N ASP A 1 7.01 -8.09 16.77
CA ASP A 1 7.01 -6.83 17.52
C ASP A 1 5.56 -6.38 17.60
N THR A 2 5.00 -6.36 18.80
CA THR A 2 3.56 -6.14 19.06
C THR A 2 3.20 -4.66 19.14
N ASP A 3 4.21 -3.77 19.14
CA ASP A 3 4.04 -2.34 19.41
C ASP A 3 3.95 -1.49 18.13
N HIS A 4 3.98 -2.12 16.96
CA HIS A 4 3.97 -1.43 15.67
C HIS A 4 2.94 -2.03 14.72
N ASP A 5 2.08 -1.16 14.20
CA ASP A 5 1.18 -1.47 13.09
C ASP A 5 1.76 -0.90 11.78
N ALA A 6 1.56 -1.60 10.67
CA ALA A 6 1.96 -1.11 9.35
C ALA A 6 0.74 -0.64 8.56
N LEU A 7 0.64 0.66 8.34
CA LEU A 7 -0.34 1.27 7.46
C LEU A 7 0.06 1.04 6.00
N VAL A 8 -0.80 0.40 5.23
CA VAL A 8 -0.59 0.12 3.82
C VAL A 8 -1.49 1.02 2.97
N LEU A 9 -0.86 1.79 2.11
CA LEU A 9 -1.47 2.72 1.17
C LEU A 9 -1.16 2.26 -0.25
N ALA A 10 -2.12 2.40 -1.14
CA ALA A 10 -1.91 2.16 -2.57
C ALA A 10 -2.66 3.20 -3.42
N THR A 11 -2.27 3.32 -4.67
CA THR A 11 -2.96 4.13 -5.67
C THR A 11 -3.83 3.25 -6.57
N PRO A 12 -4.87 3.80 -7.22
CA PRO A 12 -5.49 3.12 -8.36
C PRO A 12 -4.47 2.96 -9.51
N GLY A 13 -4.87 2.25 -10.58
CA GLY A 13 -4.06 2.15 -11.79
C GLY A 13 -3.84 3.52 -12.42
N LEU A 14 -2.58 3.92 -12.53
CA LEU A 14 -2.17 5.20 -13.09
C LEU A 14 -1.43 5.02 -14.41
N SER A 15 -1.35 6.09 -15.18
CA SER A 15 -0.52 6.11 -16.39
C SER A 15 0.95 5.88 -16.02
N PRO A 16 1.70 5.06 -16.78
CA PRO A 16 3.08 4.70 -16.47
C PRO A 16 4.04 5.90 -16.46
N GLY A 17 3.68 7.00 -17.13
CA GLY A 17 4.46 8.24 -17.14
C GLY A 17 4.35 9.09 -15.86
N ILE A 18 3.47 8.73 -14.92
CA ILE A 18 3.30 9.47 -13.66
C ILE A 18 4.36 9.02 -12.65
N SER A 19 5.09 10.00 -12.10
CA SER A 19 6.17 9.79 -11.13
C SER A 19 5.86 10.29 -9.72
N PHE A 20 4.87 11.16 -9.58
CA PHE A 20 4.49 11.76 -8.30
C PHE A 20 3.00 11.52 -8.05
N VAL A 21 2.70 10.79 -6.97
CA VAL A 21 1.35 10.33 -6.65
C VAL A 21 0.94 10.67 -5.21
N LYS A 22 1.43 11.81 -4.73
CA LYS A 22 1.35 12.17 -3.30
C LYS A 22 -0.10 12.34 -2.82
N SER A 23 -1.04 12.72 -3.70
CA SER A 23 -2.46 12.90 -3.41
C SER A 23 -3.33 11.66 -3.66
N GLU A 24 -2.81 10.68 -4.41
CA GLU A 24 -3.57 9.56 -4.94
C GLU A 24 -3.52 8.33 -4.04
N PHE A 25 -2.65 8.34 -3.02
CA PHE A 25 -2.54 7.27 -2.04
C PHE A 25 -3.82 7.16 -1.21
N ARG A 26 -4.41 5.97 -1.21
CA ARG A 26 -5.52 5.61 -0.33
C ARG A 26 -5.14 4.42 0.53
N GLN A 27 -5.60 4.44 1.77
CA GLN A 27 -5.39 3.32 2.69
C GLN A 27 -6.18 2.11 2.20
N ILE A 28 -5.48 0.98 2.07
CA ILE A 28 -6.06 -0.31 1.70
C ILE A 28 -6.18 -1.24 2.89
N THR A 29 -5.21 -1.23 3.81
CA THR A 29 -5.23 -2.08 5.00
C THR A 29 -4.30 -1.54 6.09
N VAL A 30 -4.46 -2.06 7.31
CA VAL A 30 -3.52 -1.93 8.41
C VAL A 30 -3.09 -3.35 8.77
N LEU A 31 -1.78 -3.62 8.74
CA LEU A 31 -1.23 -4.90 9.17
C LEU A 31 -0.87 -4.77 10.64
N ASN A 32 -1.48 -5.62 11.47
CA ASN A 32 -1.12 -5.75 12.88
C ASN A 32 -0.18 -6.95 13.08
N TYR A 33 0.24 -7.20 14.32
CA TYR A 33 1.14 -8.32 14.66
C TYR A 33 0.59 -9.72 14.30
N THR A 34 -0.72 -9.88 14.12
CA THR A 34 -1.34 -11.18 13.80
C THR A 34 -1.22 -11.53 12.32
N HIS A 35 -0.86 -10.56 11.47
CA HIS A 35 -0.69 -10.80 10.05
C HIS A 35 0.67 -11.44 9.76
N THR A 36 0.67 -12.47 8.94
CA THR A 36 1.88 -13.18 8.53
C THR A 36 2.73 -12.33 7.59
N SER A 37 4.05 -12.50 7.66
CA SER A 37 5.01 -12.01 6.66
C SER A 37 5.30 -13.15 5.68
N ALA A 38 5.01 -13.12 4.37
CA ALA A 38 4.38 -12.12 3.52
C ALA A 38 2.85 -12.06 3.66
N HIS A 39 2.27 -10.89 3.39
CA HIS A 39 0.84 -10.67 3.37
C HIS A 39 0.34 -10.53 1.93
N ASP A 40 -0.70 -11.28 1.57
CA ASP A 40 -1.37 -11.11 0.29
C ASP A 40 -2.23 -9.83 0.31
N GLY A 41 -1.71 -8.78 -0.31
CA GLY A 41 -2.39 -7.49 -0.42
C GLY A 41 -3.47 -7.44 -1.51
N LEU A 42 -3.64 -8.48 -2.32
CA LEU A 42 -4.56 -8.49 -3.46
C LEU A 42 -6.02 -8.30 -3.01
N ALA A 43 -6.44 -9.04 -1.98
CA ALA A 43 -7.79 -8.92 -1.44
C ALA A 43 -8.08 -7.51 -0.89
N ALA A 44 -7.12 -6.92 -0.16
CA ALA A 44 -7.25 -5.56 0.37
C ALA A 44 -7.28 -4.50 -0.75
N TYR A 45 -6.47 -4.68 -1.79
CA TYR A 45 -6.45 -3.80 -2.95
C TYR A 45 -7.77 -3.86 -3.71
N VAL A 46 -8.28 -5.05 -4.01
CA VAL A 46 -9.56 -5.27 -4.69
C VAL A 46 -10.72 -4.77 -3.82
N ALA A 47 -10.70 -4.96 -2.49
CA ALA A 47 -11.71 -4.41 -1.60
C ALA A 47 -11.77 -2.88 -1.64
N LYS A 48 -10.63 -2.20 -1.89
CA LYS A 48 -10.58 -0.74 -1.96
C LYS A 48 -10.89 -0.18 -3.35
N PHE A 49 -10.37 -0.79 -4.40
CA PHE A 49 -10.41 -0.27 -5.78
C PHE A 49 -11.31 -1.06 -6.72
N GLY A 50 -11.92 -2.16 -6.25
CA GLY A 50 -12.87 -3.00 -6.98
C GLY A 50 -12.24 -3.97 -7.97
N VAL A 51 -11.15 -3.59 -8.65
CA VAL A 51 -10.49 -4.42 -9.66
C VAL A 51 -9.00 -4.13 -9.75
N ILE A 52 -8.22 -5.12 -10.17
CA ILE A 52 -6.82 -4.92 -10.56
C ILE A 52 -6.83 -4.13 -11.88
N PRO A 53 -6.12 -3.01 -11.97
CA PRO A 53 -6.10 -2.20 -13.17
C PRO A 53 -5.45 -2.95 -14.34
N ALA A 54 -5.77 -2.53 -15.56
CA ALA A 54 -5.31 -3.21 -16.77
C ALA A 54 -3.78 -3.32 -16.83
N ALA A 55 -3.29 -4.36 -17.53
CA ALA A 55 -1.86 -4.50 -17.79
C ALA A 55 -1.30 -3.25 -18.49
N GLY A 56 -0.07 -2.89 -18.13
CA GLY A 56 0.60 -1.66 -18.58
C GLY A 56 0.28 -0.42 -17.73
N THR A 57 -0.62 -0.52 -16.75
CA THR A 57 -0.82 0.54 -15.75
C THR A 57 0.22 0.43 -14.63
N LYS A 58 0.53 1.57 -13.99
CA LYS A 58 1.47 1.65 -12.88
C LYS A 58 0.71 1.79 -11.57
N ILE A 59 1.12 1.03 -10.56
CA ILE A 59 0.60 1.09 -9.20
C ILE A 59 1.74 1.53 -8.29
N PHE A 60 1.42 2.41 -7.35
CA PHE A 60 2.32 2.76 -6.26
C PHE A 60 1.79 2.18 -4.96
N MET A 61 2.69 1.64 -4.16
CA MET A 61 2.41 1.18 -2.81
C MET A 61 3.31 1.92 -1.84
N LYS A 62 2.76 2.24 -0.67
CA LYS A 62 3.47 2.91 0.40
C LYS A 62 3.12 2.25 1.72
N LEU A 63 4.14 1.92 2.50
CA LEU A 63 4.01 1.36 3.83
C LEU A 63 4.55 2.37 4.84
N VAL A 64 3.79 2.60 5.91
CA VAL A 64 4.19 3.45 7.03
C VAL A 64 4.06 2.64 8.31
N MET A 65 5.17 2.41 9.00
CA MET A 65 5.12 1.82 10.33
C MET A 65 4.68 2.88 11.33
N ILE A 66 3.73 2.55 12.17
CA ILE A 66 3.19 3.43 13.20
C ILE A 66 3.34 2.70 14.53
N ASN A 67 3.99 3.35 15.49
CA ASN A 67 4.05 2.85 16.85
C ASN A 67 2.68 3.05 17.53
N ILE A 68 2.06 1.97 17.99
CA ILE A 68 0.70 1.99 18.54
C ILE A 68 0.64 2.69 19.90
N THR A 69 1.74 2.68 20.66
CA THR A 69 1.82 3.23 22.02
C THR A 69 1.99 4.75 22.00
N THR A 70 2.75 5.28 21.04
CA THR A 70 3.11 6.70 20.95
C THR A 70 2.41 7.43 19.81
N GLY A 71 1.78 6.69 18.88
CA GLY A 71 1.20 7.23 17.65
C GLY A 71 2.23 7.78 16.65
N GLN A 72 3.53 7.55 16.89
CA GLN A 72 4.59 8.07 16.05
C GLN A 72 4.67 7.30 14.74
N ALA A 73 4.60 8.03 13.62
CA ALA A 73 4.81 7.49 12.29
C ALA A 73 6.30 7.44 11.96
N GLY A 74 6.78 6.27 11.58
CA GLY A 74 8.14 6.04 11.11
C GLY A 74 8.36 6.51 9.66
N LEU A 75 9.57 6.24 9.16
CA LEU A 75 9.95 6.55 7.79
C LEU A 75 9.09 5.73 6.80
N PRO A 76 8.39 6.39 5.86
CA PRO A 76 7.59 5.69 4.88
C PRO A 76 8.46 5.01 3.84
N ILE A 77 8.15 3.76 3.51
CA ILE A 77 8.76 3.01 2.41
C ILE A 77 7.78 3.03 1.25
N SER A 78 8.22 3.45 0.07
CA SER A 78 7.39 3.46 -1.14
C SER A 78 8.03 2.65 -2.26
N THR A 79 7.20 1.93 -3.00
CA THR A 79 7.58 1.18 -4.20
C THR A 79 6.57 1.43 -5.30
N SER A 80 6.98 1.19 -6.54
CA SER A 80 6.09 1.25 -7.71
C SER A 80 6.34 0.06 -8.61
N CYS A 81 5.28 -0.48 -9.19
CA CYS A 81 5.36 -1.56 -10.17
C CYS A 81 4.47 -1.25 -11.37
N ILE A 82 4.81 -1.83 -12.51
CA ILE A 82 3.94 -1.90 -13.68
C ILE A 82 3.19 -3.23 -13.61
N VAL A 83 1.88 -3.19 -13.80
CA VAL A 83 1.05 -4.40 -13.87
C VAL A 83 1.40 -5.13 -15.17
N ALA A 84 1.98 -6.32 -15.04
CA ALA A 84 2.19 -7.23 -16.17
C ALA A 84 0.91 -8.05 -16.43
N THR A 85 0.75 -8.50 -17.67
CA THR A 85 -0.30 -9.45 -18.10
C THR A 85 -0.17 -10.80 -17.42
#